data_AF-A0A1Q3IZS7-F1
#
_entry.id   AF-A0A1Q3IZS7-F1
#
_cell.length_a   1.000
_cell.length_b   1.000
_cell.length_c   1.000
_cell.angle_alpha   90.00
_cell.angle_beta   90.00
_cell.angle_gamma   90.00
#
_symmetry.space_group_name_H-M   'P 1'
#
loop_
_entity.id
_entity.type
_entity.pdbx_description
1 polymer ?
#
loop_
_entity_poly.entity_id
_entity_poly.type
_entity_poly.pdbx_seq_one_letter_code
_entity_poly.pdbx_strand_id
1 'polypeptide(L)'
;MGGGNAPVAAPLQRQDKPFVIAGRGFTSRLIIGTGKYKSYEENARALEASGAEIVTVAVRRVNLTDPSQPMLVDFIDPKKVVFLPNTAGCFTGEEAVRTLRLAREAGGWSLVKLEVLGEKKLLYPDMIETLRATEMLARDGFQVMVYCSDDPLMAKRLEDCGAVAIMPLASPIGSGMGITATVNLRMIIADSKVPVIV
;
A
#
# COMPACT_ATOMS: atom_id res chain seq x y z
N MET A 1 45.46 7.20 -14.19
CA MET A 1 44.32 6.96 -15.09
C MET A 1 43.97 5.49 -15.04
N GLY A 2 42.76 5.13 -14.63
CA GLY A 2 42.31 3.75 -14.50
C GLY A 2 40.78 3.71 -14.51
N GLY A 3 40.20 4.05 -15.65
CA GLY A 3 38.75 3.96 -15.87
C GLY A 3 38.36 2.51 -16.15
N GLY A 4 37.96 1.79 -15.12
CA GLY A 4 37.34 0.47 -15.26
C GLY A 4 35.87 0.65 -15.66
N ASN A 5 35.57 0.48 -16.96
CA ASN A 5 34.22 0.20 -17.42
C ASN A 5 33.85 -1.22 -16.93
N ALA A 6 33.32 -1.30 -15.71
CA ALA A 6 32.57 -2.49 -15.31
C ALA A 6 31.30 -2.56 -16.19
N PRO A 7 31.03 -3.68 -16.86
CA PRO A 7 29.81 -3.81 -17.64
C PRO A 7 28.61 -3.64 -16.72
N VAL A 8 27.66 -2.79 -17.12
CA VAL A 8 26.35 -2.70 -16.49
C VAL A 8 25.75 -4.10 -16.57
N ALA A 9 25.58 -4.76 -15.42
CA ALA A 9 25.01 -6.09 -15.36
C ALA A 9 23.68 -6.08 -16.12
N ALA A 10 23.52 -7.00 -17.07
CA ALA A 10 22.26 -7.18 -17.76
C ALA A 10 21.15 -7.38 -16.71
N PRO A 11 19.95 -6.79 -16.88
CA PRO A 11 18.87 -6.97 -15.93
C PRO A 11 18.63 -8.46 -15.75
N LEU A 12 18.69 -8.93 -14.50
CA LEU A 12 18.36 -10.31 -14.15
C LEU A 12 17.00 -10.62 -14.79
N GLN A 13 16.97 -11.56 -15.74
CA GLN A 13 15.71 -12.08 -16.28
C GLN A 13 14.99 -12.77 -15.12
N ARG A 14 14.06 -12.03 -14.49
CA ARG A 14 13.23 -12.55 -13.41
C ARG A 14 12.33 -13.64 -13.98
N GLN A 15 12.68 -14.90 -13.71
CA GLN A 15 11.78 -16.06 -13.87
C GLN A 15 10.73 -16.10 -12.75
N ASP A 16 10.24 -14.93 -12.31
CA ASP A 16 9.29 -14.84 -11.21
C ASP A 16 7.87 -15.10 -11.72
N LYS A 17 7.10 -15.88 -10.96
CA LYS A 17 5.65 -15.96 -11.16
C LYS A 17 5.03 -14.55 -11.08
N PRO A 18 3.98 -14.25 -11.85
CA PRO A 18 3.28 -12.97 -11.73
C PRO A 18 2.86 -12.70 -10.28
N PHE A 19 3.07 -11.48 -9.81
CA PHE A 19 2.55 -11.03 -8.53
C PHE A 19 1.08 -10.68 -8.72
N VAL A 20 0.16 -11.43 -8.11
CA VAL A 20 -1.28 -11.26 -8.33
C VAL A 20 -1.94 -10.69 -7.08
N ILE A 21 -2.58 -9.53 -7.20
CA ILE A 21 -3.44 -8.95 -6.14
C ILE A 21 -4.84 -8.79 -6.72
N ALA A 22 -5.83 -9.34 -6.03
CA ALA A 22 -7.24 -9.17 -6.35
C ALA A 22 -7.59 -9.48 -7.83
N GLY A 23 -6.96 -10.52 -8.39
CA GLY A 23 -7.12 -10.97 -9.78
C GLY A 23 -6.27 -10.23 -10.81
N ARG A 24 -5.51 -9.20 -10.41
CA ARG A 24 -4.67 -8.39 -11.30
C ARG A 24 -3.21 -8.83 -11.19
N GLY A 25 -2.57 -9.12 -12.31
CA GLY A 25 -1.15 -9.50 -12.37
C GLY A 25 -0.23 -8.27 -12.50
N PHE A 26 0.89 -8.33 -11.80
CA PHE A 26 1.96 -7.33 -11.77
C PHE A 26 3.31 -8.03 -11.98
N THR A 27 4.22 -7.33 -12.64
CA THR A 27 5.62 -7.76 -12.84
C THR A 27 6.53 -7.21 -11.74
N SER A 28 6.22 -6.01 -11.25
CA SER A 28 6.89 -5.36 -10.13
C SER A 28 6.26 -5.81 -8.82
N ARG A 29 7.14 -6.12 -7.85
CA ARG A 29 6.79 -6.44 -6.46
C ARG A 29 7.04 -5.26 -5.52
N LEU A 30 7.38 -4.10 -6.09
CA LEU A 30 7.61 -2.87 -5.36
C LEU A 30 6.37 -1.97 -5.45
N ILE A 31 5.80 -1.63 -4.31
CA ILE A 31 4.75 -0.63 -4.17
C ILE A 31 5.39 0.60 -3.54
N ILE A 32 5.15 1.78 -4.13
CA ILE A 32 5.69 3.04 -3.59
C ILE A 32 4.58 3.95 -3.08
N GLY A 33 4.89 4.81 -2.11
CA GLY A 33 3.97 5.82 -1.61
C GLY A 33 4.36 7.20 -2.10
N THR A 34 3.39 8.12 -2.15
CA THR A 34 3.57 9.45 -2.79
C THR A 34 3.75 10.61 -1.79
N GLY A 35 3.67 10.32 -0.49
CA GLY A 35 3.43 11.33 0.54
C GLY A 35 4.62 12.15 1.05
N LYS A 36 5.85 11.90 0.57
CA LYS A 36 7.09 12.51 1.11
C LYS A 36 8.01 13.15 0.07
N TYR A 37 7.65 13.10 -1.21
CA TYR A 37 8.39 13.81 -2.26
C TYR A 37 8.16 15.32 -2.18
N LYS A 38 9.12 16.10 -2.67
CA LYS A 38 9.08 17.57 -2.71
C LYS A 38 8.09 18.09 -3.74
N SER A 39 7.84 17.33 -4.81
CA SER A 39 6.91 17.71 -5.88
C SER A 39 6.29 16.50 -6.59
N TYR A 40 5.29 16.72 -7.44
CA TYR A 40 4.69 15.65 -8.25
C TYR A 40 5.58 15.21 -9.42
N GLU A 41 6.43 16.10 -9.95
CA GLU A 41 7.46 15.71 -10.92
C GLU A 41 8.48 14.77 -10.28
N GLU A 42 8.83 15.00 -9.01
CA GLU A 42 9.70 14.08 -8.28
C GLU A 42 9.03 12.73 -8.03
N ASN A 43 7.72 12.71 -7.73
CA ASN A 43 6.93 11.47 -7.69
C ASN A 43 7.03 10.70 -9.02
N ALA A 44 6.78 11.37 -10.14
CA ALA A 44 6.78 10.75 -11.46
C ALA A 44 8.16 10.17 -11.84
N ARG A 45 9.24 10.91 -11.58
CA ARG A 45 10.61 10.41 -11.79
C ARG A 45 10.95 9.22 -10.90
N ALA A 46 10.53 9.24 -9.63
CA ALA A 46 10.76 8.14 -8.71
C ALA A 46 9.98 6.88 -9.12
N LEU A 47 8.74 7.05 -9.57
CA LEU A 47 7.92 5.98 -10.12
C LEU A 47 8.60 5.34 -11.34
N GLU A 48 9.00 6.13 -12.33
CA GLU A 48 9.69 5.65 -13.53
C GLU A 48 10.96 4.88 -13.18
N ALA A 49 11.81 5.46 -12.33
CA ALA A 49 13.06 4.81 -11.91
C ALA A 49 12.84 3.51 -11.12
N SER A 50 11.76 3.44 -10.33
CA SER A 50 11.45 2.26 -9.51
C SER A 50 10.84 1.10 -10.31
N GLY A 51 10.24 1.39 -11.47
CA GLY A 51 9.41 0.43 -12.21
C GLY A 51 8.21 -0.08 -11.41
N ALA A 52 7.75 0.64 -10.38
CA ALA A 52 6.56 0.28 -9.63
C ALA A 52 5.32 0.39 -10.50
N GLU A 53 4.38 -0.55 -10.32
CA GLU A 53 3.09 -0.55 -11.04
C GLU A 53 1.93 -0.11 -10.15
N ILE A 54 2.19 0.02 -8.84
CA ILE A 54 1.21 0.45 -7.83
C ILE A 54 1.79 1.61 -7.03
N VAL A 55 1.04 2.70 -6.94
CA VAL A 55 1.36 3.87 -6.10
C VAL A 55 0.26 4.11 -5.08
N THR A 56 0.64 4.33 -3.81
CA THR A 56 -0.34 4.64 -2.77
C THR A 56 -0.63 6.15 -2.71
N VAL A 57 -1.90 6.50 -2.52
CA VAL A 57 -2.36 7.89 -2.50
C VAL A 57 -3.25 8.12 -1.28
N ALA A 58 -2.87 9.07 -0.42
CA ALA A 58 -3.70 9.42 0.73
C ALA A 58 -4.92 10.23 0.27
N VAL A 59 -6.12 9.68 0.44
CA VAL A 59 -7.37 10.28 -0.07
C VAL A 59 -7.58 11.70 0.48
N ARG A 60 -7.24 11.93 1.75
CA ARG A 60 -7.35 13.24 2.42
C ARG A 60 -6.48 14.34 1.81
N ARG A 61 -5.48 13.99 0.98
CA ARG A 61 -4.57 14.94 0.33
C ARG A 61 -4.92 15.21 -1.14
N VAL A 62 -5.93 14.55 -1.68
CA VAL A 62 -6.41 14.83 -3.04
C VAL A 62 -7.26 16.08 -2.97
N ASN A 63 -6.81 17.16 -3.63
CA ASN A 63 -7.55 18.40 -3.69
C ASN A 63 -8.71 18.25 -4.68
N LEU A 64 -9.90 17.96 -4.17
CA LEU A 64 -11.14 17.83 -4.97
C LEU A 64 -11.88 19.17 -5.13
N THR A 65 -11.41 20.23 -4.47
CA THR A 65 -12.16 21.49 -4.31
C THR A 65 -11.59 22.65 -5.11
N ASP A 66 -10.29 22.64 -5.41
CA ASP A 66 -9.64 23.66 -6.22
C ASP A 66 -8.98 23.01 -7.45
N PRO A 67 -9.66 23.02 -8.62
CA PRO A 67 -9.14 22.45 -9.86
C PRO A 67 -7.90 23.16 -10.42
N SER A 68 -7.54 24.34 -9.89
CA SER A 68 -6.37 25.09 -10.34
C SER A 68 -5.06 24.59 -9.73
N GLN A 69 -5.14 23.80 -8.66
CA GLN A 69 -3.96 23.21 -8.04
C GLN A 69 -3.53 21.94 -8.79
N PRO A 70 -2.23 21.71 -8.97
CA PRO A 70 -1.74 20.49 -9.59
C PRO A 70 -2.19 19.27 -8.77
N MET A 71 -2.54 18.20 -9.49
CA MET A 71 -2.90 16.91 -8.93
C MET A 71 -1.90 15.85 -9.35
N LEU A 72 -1.78 14.78 -8.55
CA LEU A 72 -0.89 13.65 -8.87
C LEU A 72 -1.18 13.04 -10.25
N VAL A 73 -2.45 13.00 -10.66
CA VAL A 73 -2.90 12.46 -11.96
C VAL A 73 -2.43 13.27 -13.17
N ASP A 74 -2.04 14.54 -12.96
CA ASP A 74 -1.47 15.38 -14.03
C ASP A 74 -0.03 14.94 -14.38
N PHE A 75 0.62 14.20 -13.47
CA PHE A 75 2.01 13.76 -13.60
C PHE A 75 2.15 12.24 -13.74
N ILE A 76 1.15 11.48 -13.26
CA ILE A 76 1.16 10.01 -13.29
C ILE A 76 -0.16 9.54 -13.92
N ASP A 77 -0.04 8.89 -15.08
CA ASP A 77 -1.19 8.40 -15.85
C ASP A 77 -1.87 7.21 -15.14
N PRO A 78 -3.13 7.37 -14.66
CA PRO A 78 -3.86 6.30 -13.98
C PRO A 78 -4.24 5.14 -14.90
N LYS A 79 -4.05 5.27 -16.22
CA LYS A 79 -4.20 4.16 -17.18
C LYS A 79 -2.98 3.23 -17.21
N LYS A 80 -1.82 3.73 -16.81
CA LYS A 80 -0.55 2.97 -16.81
C LYS A 80 -0.20 2.43 -15.43
N VAL A 81 -0.67 3.08 -14.38
CA VAL A 81 -0.24 2.84 -13.00
C VAL A 81 -1.48 2.67 -12.13
N VAL A 82 -1.43 1.73 -11.20
CA VAL A 82 -2.53 1.50 -10.25
C VAL A 82 -2.41 2.47 -9.09
N PHE A 83 -3.42 3.31 -8.94
CA PHE A 83 -3.58 4.16 -7.77
C PHE A 83 -4.25 3.34 -6.67
N LEU A 84 -3.57 3.24 -5.53
CA LEU A 84 -4.05 2.54 -4.34
C LEU A 84 -4.44 3.58 -3.28
N PRO A 85 -5.70 4.05 -3.27
CA PRO A 85 -6.18 5.00 -2.28
C PRO A 85 -6.07 4.40 -0.87
N ASN A 86 -5.64 5.22 0.08
CA ASN A 86 -5.43 4.80 1.46
C ASN A 86 -6.03 5.77 2.49
N THR A 87 -6.18 5.25 3.70
CA THR A 87 -6.76 5.95 4.85
C THR A 87 -5.69 6.50 5.80
N ALA A 88 -4.51 6.85 5.30
CA ALA A 88 -3.47 7.44 6.13
C ALA A 88 -4.00 8.65 6.93
N GLY A 89 -3.79 8.61 8.25
CA GLY A 89 -4.30 9.62 9.18
C GLY A 89 -5.73 9.40 9.67
N CYS A 90 -6.35 8.25 9.41
CA CYS A 90 -7.56 7.79 10.09
C CYS A 90 -7.20 7.10 11.41
N PHE A 91 -7.93 7.43 12.47
CA PHE A 91 -7.70 6.88 13.82
C PHE A 91 -8.87 6.02 14.34
N THR A 92 -9.93 5.90 13.55
CA THR A 92 -11.04 4.97 13.82
C THR A 92 -11.43 4.23 12.55
N GLY A 93 -12.05 3.07 12.73
CA GLY A 93 -12.58 2.25 11.65
C GLY A 93 -13.66 2.99 10.86
N GLU A 94 -14.57 3.73 11.50
CA GLU A 94 -15.60 4.50 10.79
C GLU A 94 -14.99 5.57 9.89
N GLU A 95 -13.96 6.29 10.37
CA GLU A 95 -13.30 7.30 9.55
C GLU A 95 -12.64 6.69 8.32
N ALA A 96 -11.97 5.54 8.49
CA ALA A 96 -11.32 4.84 7.40
C ALA A 96 -12.34 4.34 6.37
N VAL A 97 -13.41 3.68 6.83
CA VAL A 97 -14.50 3.18 5.96
C VAL A 97 -15.15 4.33 5.20
N ARG A 98 -15.50 5.43 5.88
CA ARG A 98 -16.07 6.62 5.24
C ARG A 98 -15.14 7.20 4.19
N THR A 99 -13.85 7.31 4.49
CA THR A 99 -12.84 7.85 3.56
C THR A 99 -12.76 7.03 2.28
N LEU A 100 -12.78 5.69 2.37
CA LEU A 100 -12.69 4.82 1.20
C LEU A 100 -14.00 4.74 0.41
N ARG A 101 -15.17 4.84 1.07
CA ARG A 101 -16.46 4.98 0.38
C ARG A 101 -16.50 6.25 -0.46
N LEU A 102 -16.04 7.38 0.08
CA LEU A 102 -15.91 8.64 -0.66
C LEU A 102 -14.92 8.53 -1.83
N ALA A 103 -13.78 7.86 -1.63
CA ALA A 103 -12.85 7.60 -2.72
C ALA A 103 -13.54 6.81 -3.85
N ARG A 104 -14.24 5.72 -3.51
CA ARG A 104 -14.97 4.92 -4.50
C ARG A 104 -16.03 5.73 -5.26
N GLU A 105 -16.76 6.60 -4.58
CA GLU A 105 -17.73 7.48 -5.24
C GLU A 105 -17.06 8.50 -6.18
N ALA A 106 -15.92 9.05 -5.79
CA ALA A 106 -15.21 10.07 -6.56
C ALA A 106 -14.44 9.54 -7.77
N GLY A 107 -13.89 8.32 -7.71
CA GLY A 107 -13.05 7.77 -8.79
C GLY A 107 -13.13 6.28 -9.03
N GLY A 108 -14.15 5.60 -8.49
CA GLY A 108 -14.46 4.21 -8.83
C GLY A 108 -13.48 3.18 -8.26
N TRP A 109 -12.64 3.54 -7.29
CA TRP A 109 -11.66 2.61 -6.72
C TRP A 109 -12.32 1.55 -5.83
N SER A 110 -12.15 0.28 -6.20
CA SER A 110 -12.50 -0.90 -5.39
C SER A 110 -11.30 -1.49 -4.65
N LEU A 111 -10.11 -1.37 -5.21
CA LEU A 111 -8.84 -1.78 -4.58
C LEU A 111 -8.33 -0.66 -3.69
N VAL A 112 -8.15 -0.95 -2.40
CA VAL A 112 -7.87 0.07 -1.37
C VAL A 112 -6.80 -0.42 -0.39
N LYS A 113 -5.99 0.49 0.14
CA LYS A 113 -5.12 0.23 1.29
C LYS A 113 -5.80 0.73 2.57
N LEU A 114 -6.20 -0.19 3.44
CA LEU A 114 -6.72 0.16 4.75
C LEU A 114 -5.57 0.37 5.74
N GLU A 115 -5.63 1.49 6.45
CA GLU A 115 -4.72 1.90 7.51
C GLU A 115 -5.52 2.59 8.62
N VAL A 116 -5.65 1.94 9.78
CA VAL A 116 -6.27 2.54 10.97
C VAL A 116 -5.23 2.60 12.08
N LEU A 117 -4.87 3.81 12.48
CA LEU A 117 -3.78 4.03 13.44
C LEU A 117 -4.34 4.18 14.86
N GLY A 118 -3.66 3.60 15.85
CA GLY A 118 -4.05 3.77 17.26
C GLY A 118 -3.71 5.15 17.81
N GLU A 119 -2.57 5.72 17.41
CA GLU A 119 -2.21 7.10 17.74
C GLU A 119 -1.24 7.74 16.75
N LYS A 120 -1.21 9.08 16.76
CA LYS A 120 -0.45 9.89 15.80
C LYS A 120 1.07 9.77 15.95
N LYS A 121 1.57 9.49 17.16
CA LYS A 121 3.03 9.45 17.42
C LYS A 121 3.67 8.16 16.96
N LEU A 122 3.05 7.01 17.30
CA LEU A 122 3.62 5.70 16.98
C LEU A 122 3.35 5.27 15.54
N LEU A 123 2.27 5.77 14.93
CA LEU A 123 1.79 5.30 13.62
C LEU A 123 1.64 3.76 13.57
N TYR A 124 1.32 3.18 14.73
CA TYR A 124 1.08 1.76 14.92
C TYR A 124 -0.40 1.46 14.66
N PRO A 125 -0.75 0.33 14.04
CA PRO A 125 -2.15 0.02 13.73
C PRO A 125 -2.96 -0.27 15.00
N ASP A 126 -4.19 0.24 15.05
CA ASP A 126 -5.20 -0.24 15.98
C ASP A 126 -5.81 -1.51 15.39
N MET A 127 -5.45 -2.66 15.94
CA MET A 127 -5.85 -3.95 15.36
C MET A 127 -7.34 -4.28 15.53
N ILE A 128 -8.00 -3.75 16.56
CA ILE A 128 -9.43 -3.98 16.78
C ILE A 128 -10.22 -3.20 15.73
N GLU A 129 -9.88 -1.92 15.56
CA GLU A 129 -10.53 -1.07 14.57
C GLU A 129 -10.19 -1.49 13.14
N THR A 130 -8.95 -1.94 12.90
CA THR A 130 -8.52 -2.46 11.60
C THR A 130 -9.31 -3.70 11.19
N LEU A 131 -9.51 -4.66 12.12
CA LEU A 131 -10.30 -5.86 11.84
C LEU A 131 -11.75 -5.51 11.50
N ARG A 132 -12.37 -4.64 12.31
CA ARG A 132 -13.74 -4.18 12.12
C ARG A 132 -13.93 -3.46 10.78
N ALA A 133 -13.03 -2.53 10.45
CA ALA A 133 -13.07 -1.81 9.18
C ALA A 133 -12.84 -2.73 7.97
N THR A 134 -11.95 -3.72 8.09
CA THR A 134 -11.72 -4.72 7.02
C THR A 134 -12.99 -5.49 6.72
N GLU A 135 -13.68 -6.00 7.74
CA GLU A 135 -14.94 -6.75 7.58
C GLU A 135 -16.04 -5.88 6.95
N MET A 136 -16.16 -4.61 7.36
CA MET A 136 -17.12 -3.67 6.77
C MET A 136 -16.83 -3.41 5.28
N LEU A 137 -15.57 -3.13 4.94
CA LEU A 137 -15.17 -2.84 3.56
C LEU A 137 -15.28 -4.07 2.66
N ALA A 138 -14.91 -5.25 3.15
CA ALA A 138 -15.07 -6.50 2.41
C ALA A 138 -16.56 -6.79 2.10
N ARG A 139 -17.46 -6.58 3.08
CA ARG A 139 -18.92 -6.68 2.87
C ARG A 139 -19.44 -5.67 1.85
N ASP A 140 -18.85 -4.48 1.79
CA ASP A 140 -19.17 -3.46 0.79
C ASP A 140 -18.58 -3.76 -0.60
N GLY A 141 -17.87 -4.87 -0.79
CA GLY A 141 -17.26 -5.28 -2.06
C GLY A 141 -15.91 -4.61 -2.37
N PHE A 142 -15.25 -4.02 -1.37
CA PHE A 142 -13.87 -3.55 -1.55
C PHE A 142 -12.87 -4.72 -1.56
N GLN A 143 -11.81 -4.55 -2.33
CA GLN A 143 -10.64 -5.41 -2.34
C GLN A 143 -9.61 -4.78 -1.39
N VAL A 144 -9.59 -5.23 -0.13
CA VAL A 144 -8.84 -4.57 0.95
C VAL A 144 -7.42 -5.12 1.07
N MET A 145 -6.42 -4.28 0.84
CA MET A 145 -5.03 -4.51 1.25
C MET A 145 -4.82 -3.88 2.61
N VAL A 146 -4.53 -4.65 3.65
CA VAL A 146 -4.62 -4.16 5.03
C VAL A 146 -3.26 -3.98 5.69
N TYR A 147 -2.95 -2.76 6.13
CA TYR A 147 -1.82 -2.48 7.01
C TYR A 147 -2.10 -3.01 8.42
N CYS A 148 -1.22 -3.86 8.94
CA CYS A 148 -1.41 -4.52 10.22
C CYS A 148 -0.11 -4.65 11.01
N SER A 149 -0.24 -5.07 12.27
CA SER A 149 0.91 -5.48 13.08
C SER A 149 1.54 -6.76 12.52
N ASP A 150 2.66 -7.14 13.11
CA ASP A 150 3.34 -8.41 12.91
C ASP A 150 2.70 -9.56 13.71
N ASP A 151 1.43 -9.47 14.09
CA ASP A 151 0.73 -10.54 14.84
C ASP A 151 0.17 -11.60 13.87
N PRO A 152 0.64 -12.86 13.91
CA PRO A 152 0.16 -13.91 13.02
C PRO A 152 -1.32 -14.26 13.18
N LEU A 153 -1.85 -14.17 14.41
CA LEU A 153 -3.27 -14.44 14.66
C LEU A 153 -4.15 -13.34 14.08
N MET A 154 -3.73 -12.08 14.19
CA MET A 154 -4.48 -10.98 13.57
C MET A 154 -4.37 -11.00 12.06
N ALA A 155 -3.19 -11.29 11.50
CA ALA A 155 -3.02 -11.48 10.06
C ALA A 155 -4.00 -12.54 9.54
N LYS A 156 -4.13 -13.68 10.24
CA LYS A 156 -5.07 -14.73 9.86
C LYS A 156 -6.53 -14.28 9.93
N ARG A 157 -6.93 -13.57 10.99
CA ARG A 157 -8.29 -13.01 11.12
C ARG A 157 -8.63 -12.01 10.01
N LEU A 158 -7.66 -11.21 9.61
CA LEU A 158 -7.81 -10.24 8.51
C LEU A 158 -7.98 -10.94 7.16
N GLU A 159 -7.22 -12.02 6.93
CA GLU A 159 -7.43 -12.88 5.75
C GLU A 159 -8.84 -13.48 5.76
N ASP A 160 -9.25 -14.07 6.87
CA ASP A 160 -10.54 -14.77 7.00
C ASP A 160 -11.74 -13.82 6.85
N CYS A 161 -11.60 -12.53 7.18
CA CYS A 161 -12.65 -11.53 7.00
C CYS A 161 -12.67 -10.86 5.62
N GLY A 162 -11.77 -11.26 4.69
CA GLY A 162 -11.83 -10.90 3.28
C GLY A 162 -10.75 -9.94 2.79
N ALA A 163 -9.65 -9.74 3.54
CA ALA A 163 -8.50 -9.01 3.01
C ALA A 163 -7.92 -9.74 1.78
N VAL A 164 -7.62 -8.99 0.71
CA VAL A 164 -7.02 -9.54 -0.52
C VAL A 164 -5.49 -9.55 -0.47
N ALA A 165 -4.90 -8.89 0.52
CA ALA A 165 -3.47 -8.92 0.85
C ALA A 165 -3.26 -8.49 2.30
N ILE A 166 -2.31 -9.13 2.99
CA ILE A 166 -1.88 -8.78 4.34
C ILE A 166 -0.61 -7.94 4.25
N MET A 167 -0.57 -6.79 4.94
CA MET A 167 0.57 -5.88 4.92
C MET A 167 1.14 -5.65 6.32
N PRO A 168 1.88 -6.63 6.89
CA PRO A 168 2.43 -6.50 8.23
C PRO A 168 3.62 -5.53 8.21
N LEU A 169 3.68 -4.64 9.19
CA LEU A 169 4.78 -3.68 9.32
C LEU A 169 6.14 -4.37 9.50
N ALA A 170 7.19 -3.81 8.88
CA ALA A 170 8.58 -4.19 9.15
C ALA A 170 9.08 -3.63 10.49
N SER A 171 8.71 -2.37 10.75
CA SER A 171 9.02 -1.55 11.92
C SER A 171 8.11 -0.31 11.91
N PRO A 172 8.05 0.52 12.98
CA PRO A 172 7.24 1.75 12.99
C PRO A 172 7.48 2.64 11.76
N ILE A 173 6.40 3.18 11.20
CA ILE A 173 6.42 3.94 9.94
C ILE A 173 7.42 5.10 10.02
N GLY A 174 8.31 5.19 9.04
CA GLY A 174 9.29 6.26 8.91
C GLY A 174 10.53 6.13 9.80
N SER A 175 10.63 5.06 10.60
CA SER A 175 11.80 4.84 11.47
C SER A 175 13.07 4.43 10.72
N GLY A 176 12.94 3.77 9.56
CA GLY A 176 14.08 3.28 8.78
C GLY A 176 14.83 2.11 9.41
N MET A 177 14.26 1.42 10.42
CA MET A 177 14.94 0.34 11.14
C MET A 177 14.99 -1.00 10.38
N GLY A 178 14.32 -1.09 9.22
CA GLY A 178 14.21 -2.33 8.48
C GLY A 178 13.26 -3.32 9.16
N ILE A 179 13.53 -4.61 9.00
CA ILE A 179 12.72 -5.70 9.54
C ILE A 179 13.13 -6.00 10.98
N THR A 180 12.23 -5.77 11.94
CA THR A 180 12.48 -6.04 13.37
C THR A 180 11.87 -7.35 13.86
N ALA A 181 10.82 -7.86 13.21
CA ALA A 181 10.05 -9.02 13.67
C ALA A 181 10.10 -10.22 12.72
N THR A 182 11.32 -10.65 12.36
CA THR A 182 11.57 -11.71 11.36
C THR A 182 10.84 -13.03 11.66
N VAL A 183 10.74 -13.42 12.93
CA VAL A 183 10.09 -14.68 13.32
C VAL A 183 8.59 -14.62 13.01
N ASN A 184 7.91 -13.56 13.44
CA ASN A 184 6.48 -13.42 13.21
C ASN A 184 6.14 -13.28 11.73
N LEU A 185 6.94 -12.50 10.98
CA LEU A 185 6.75 -12.35 9.54
C LEU A 185 6.87 -13.69 8.80
N ARG A 186 7.80 -14.56 9.21
CA ARG A 186 7.90 -15.91 8.64
C ARG A 186 6.65 -16.75 8.92
N MET A 187 6.04 -16.61 10.10
CA MET A 187 4.80 -17.30 10.44
C MET A 187 3.64 -16.80 9.58
N ILE A 188 3.52 -15.47 9.41
CA ILE A 188 2.50 -14.86 8.54
C ILE A 188 2.67 -15.36 7.10
N ILE A 189 3.89 -15.31 6.55
CA ILE A 189 4.18 -15.75 5.19
C ILE A 189 3.86 -17.25 4.99
N ALA A 190 4.13 -18.08 5.99
CA ALA A 190 3.91 -19.52 5.88
C ALA A 190 2.42 -19.91 5.91
N ASP A 191 1.59 -19.17 6.65
CA ASP A 191 0.17 -19.49 6.84
C ASP A 191 -0.77 -18.74 5.88
N SER A 192 -0.36 -17.57 5.39
CA SER A 192 -1.20 -16.74 4.52
C SER A 192 -1.44 -17.35 3.14
N LYS A 193 -2.70 -17.34 2.70
CA LYS A 193 -3.13 -17.76 1.36
C LYS A 193 -3.25 -16.60 0.38
N VAL A 194 -3.28 -15.38 0.91
CA VAL A 194 -3.23 -14.14 0.15
C VAL A 194 -1.80 -13.58 0.14
N PRO A 195 -1.45 -12.68 -0.79
CA PRO A 195 -0.13 -12.05 -0.79
C PRO A 195 0.19 -11.35 0.53
N VAL A 196 1.43 -11.53 0.99
CA VAL A 196 2.00 -10.81 2.14
C VAL A 196 2.98 -9.77 1.63
N ILE A 197 2.78 -8.51 2.03
CA ILE A 197 3.55 -7.36 1.55
C ILE A 197 4.12 -6.60 2.75
N VAL A 198 5.43 -6.69 2.95
CA VAL A 198 6.13 -5.97 4.02
C VAL A 198 6.49 -4.55 3.59
#